data_AF-A0A7W0WZP2-F1
#
_entry.id   AF-A0A7W0WZP2-F1
#
_cell.length_a   1.000
_cell.length_b   1.000
_cell.length_c   1.000
_cell.angle_alpha   90.00
_cell.angle_beta   90.00
_cell.angle_gamma   90.00
#
_symmetry.space_group_name_H-M   'P 1'
#
loop_
_entity.id
_entity.type
_entity.pdbx_description
1 polymer ?
#
loop_
_entity_poly.entity_id
_entity_poly.type
_entity_poly.pdbx_seq_one_letter_code
_entity_poly.pdbx_strand_id
1 'polypeptide(L)'
;MRTPFNFQCWIDEHRDLLKPPVGNAQIWEDADFIVTVVGGPNQRTDYHDDPLEEFFFQWQGDIVLRLRENGQPHDLPIREGDIFLLPPHVRHSPQRS
;
A
#
# COMPACT_ATOMS: atom_id res chain seq x y z
N MET A 1 16.48 16.38 11.16
CA MET A 1 16.88 15.71 9.89
C MET A 1 16.96 14.22 10.17
N ARG A 2 16.27 13.38 9.40
CA ARG A 2 16.30 11.92 9.58
C ARG A 2 17.48 11.34 8.79
N THR A 3 18.20 10.36 9.36
CA THR A 3 19.38 9.72 8.73
C THR A 3 18.91 8.61 7.78
N PRO A 4 19.55 8.42 6.61
CA PRO A 4 19.22 7.29 5.74
C PRO A 4 19.53 5.96 6.43
N PHE A 5 18.74 4.93 6.11
CA PHE A 5 18.93 3.56 6.57
C PHE A 5 18.64 2.58 5.41
N ASN A 6 19.04 1.31 5.58
CA ASN A 6 18.80 0.29 4.56
C ASN A 6 17.34 -0.18 4.62
N PHE A 7 16.60 0.01 3.54
CA PHE A 7 15.17 -0.32 3.50
C PHE A 7 14.90 -1.82 3.60
N GLN A 8 15.74 -2.66 2.99
CA GLN A 8 15.58 -4.12 3.06
C GLN A 8 15.78 -4.63 4.49
N CYS A 9 16.81 -4.14 5.21
CA CYS A 9 17.00 -4.46 6.62
C CYS A 9 15.78 -4.06 7.48
N TRP A 10 15.23 -2.86 7.24
CA TRP A 10 14.03 -2.42 7.95
C TRP A 10 12.83 -3.34 7.68
N ILE A 11 12.59 -3.75 6.42
CA ILE A 11 11.53 -4.71 6.09
C ILE A 11 11.74 -6.02 6.85
N ASP A 12 12.98 -6.53 6.86
CA ASP A 12 13.30 -7.80 7.51
C ASP A 12 13.09 -7.75 9.04
N GLU A 13 13.42 -6.62 9.67
CA GLU A 13 13.17 -6.35 11.09
C GLU A 13 11.67 -6.22 11.43
N HIS A 14 10.85 -5.77 10.48
CA HIS A 14 9.42 -5.50 10.70
C HIS A 14 8.50 -6.58 10.10
N ARG A 15 9.03 -7.68 9.54
CA ARG A 15 8.20 -8.71 8.87
C ARG A 15 7.05 -9.24 9.72
N ASP A 16 7.21 -9.30 11.03
CA ASP A 16 6.17 -9.78 11.92
C ASP A 16 4.95 -8.85 11.99
N LEU A 17 5.13 -7.55 11.70
CA LEU A 17 4.05 -6.56 11.59
C LEU A 17 3.42 -6.55 10.19
N LEU A 18 4.14 -7.01 9.18
CA LEU A 18 3.70 -7.01 7.78
C LEU A 18 2.84 -8.23 7.41
N LYS A 19 2.29 -8.91 8.40
CA LYS A 19 1.36 -10.04 8.27
C LYS A 19 0.19 -9.89 9.27
N PRO A 20 -0.90 -10.64 9.11
CA PRO A 20 -1.99 -10.62 10.09
C PRO A 20 -1.50 -10.88 11.53
N PRO A 21 -2.04 -10.17 12.54
CA PRO A 21 -3.22 -9.29 12.45
C PRO A 21 -2.92 -7.82 12.11
N VAL A 22 -1.65 -7.41 11.99
CA VAL A 22 -1.27 -6.00 11.82
C VAL A 22 -1.26 -5.59 10.33
N GLY A 23 -0.53 -6.33 9.50
CA GLY A 23 -0.52 -6.20 8.04
C GLY A 23 0.19 -4.97 7.45
N ASN A 24 0.58 -3.97 8.24
CA ASN A 24 1.29 -2.78 7.75
C ASN A 24 2.11 -2.11 8.86
N ALA A 25 3.10 -1.30 8.46
CA ALA A 25 3.90 -0.49 9.37
C ALA A 25 4.29 0.84 8.70
N GLN A 26 4.14 1.95 9.43
CA GLN A 26 4.57 3.28 9.00
C GLN A 26 6.06 3.46 9.32
N ILE A 27 6.83 3.99 8.36
CA ILE A 27 8.30 4.11 8.47
C ILE A 27 8.70 5.24 9.42
N TRP A 28 8.03 6.39 9.32
CA TRP A 28 8.32 7.57 10.15
C TRP A 28 7.06 8.09 10.80
N GLU A 29 7.08 8.15 12.13
CA GLU A 29 6.08 8.87 12.92
C GLU A 29 6.30 10.39 12.82
N ASP A 30 5.23 11.16 12.99
CA ASP A 30 5.23 12.63 12.98
C ASP A 30 5.93 13.24 11.75
N ALA A 31 5.55 12.78 10.55
CA ALA A 31 6.04 13.27 9.28
C ALA A 31 4.88 13.82 8.43
N ASP A 32 5.14 14.84 7.62
CA ASP A 32 4.14 15.35 6.67
C ASP A 32 3.79 14.29 5.61
N PHE A 33 4.77 13.50 5.18
CA PHE A 33 4.56 12.35 4.31
C PHE A 33 4.29 11.10 5.13
N ILE A 34 3.17 10.45 4.84
CA ILE A 34 2.85 9.13 5.36
C ILE A 34 3.48 8.10 4.43
N VAL A 35 4.54 7.44 4.91
CA VAL A 35 5.23 6.39 4.16
C VAL A 35 5.04 5.08 4.88
N THR A 36 4.30 4.16 4.25
CA THR A 36 3.85 2.92 4.87
C THR A 36 4.25 1.73 4.03
N VAL A 37 4.74 0.67 4.67
CA VAL A 37 4.92 -0.64 4.07
C VAL A 37 3.73 -1.50 4.43
N VAL A 38 3.09 -2.10 3.44
CA VAL A 38 1.90 -2.93 3.62
C VAL A 38 2.19 -4.32 3.08
N GLY A 39 2.08 -5.33 3.95
CA GLY A 39 2.26 -6.73 3.59
C GLY A 39 0.93 -7.47 3.39
N GLY A 40 0.97 -8.79 3.53
CA GLY A 40 -0.16 -9.68 3.27
C GLY A 40 -0.03 -11.02 4.01
N PRO A 41 -1.03 -11.91 3.89
CA PRO A 41 -2.25 -11.75 3.10
C PRO A 41 -3.26 -10.80 3.79
N ASN A 42 -3.98 -10.01 2.99
CA ASN A 42 -5.08 -9.16 3.45
C ASN A 42 -6.10 -8.93 2.34
N GLN A 43 -7.36 -9.24 2.61
CA GLN A 43 -8.49 -8.97 1.72
C GLN A 43 -9.52 -8.13 2.48
N ARG A 44 -10.09 -7.15 1.79
CA ARG A 44 -11.03 -6.21 2.39
C ARG A 44 -12.17 -5.87 1.43
N THR A 45 -13.30 -5.47 1.99
CA THR A 45 -14.52 -5.17 1.24
C THR A 45 -14.80 -3.67 1.12
N ASP A 46 -14.20 -2.86 1.97
CA ASP A 46 -14.36 -1.41 1.96
C ASP A 46 -13.51 -0.74 0.86
N TYR A 47 -14.00 0.40 0.38
CA TYR A 47 -13.30 1.26 -0.57
C TYR A 47 -12.90 2.56 0.11
N HIS A 48 -11.66 2.96 -0.09
CA HIS A 48 -11.08 4.20 0.41
C HIS A 48 -11.39 5.32 -0.58
N ASP A 49 -11.60 6.53 -0.06
CA ASP A 49 -11.85 7.76 -0.82
C ASP A 49 -10.92 8.83 -0.23
N ASP A 50 -9.68 8.85 -0.73
CA ASP A 50 -8.65 9.76 -0.26
C ASP A 50 -8.71 11.08 -1.04
N PRO A 51 -8.73 12.25 -0.38
CA PRO A 51 -8.67 13.56 -1.05
C PRO A 51 -7.30 13.91 -1.63
N LEU A 52 -6.26 13.11 -1.39
CA LEU A 52 -4.91 13.29 -1.88
C LEU A 52 -4.50 12.15 -2.81
N GLU A 53 -3.35 12.30 -3.46
CA GLU A 53 -2.76 11.24 -4.27
C GLU A 53 -2.13 10.16 -3.39
N GLU A 54 -2.21 8.91 -3.86
CA GLU A 54 -1.53 7.78 -3.23
C GLU A 54 -0.48 7.18 -4.18
N PHE A 55 0.78 7.16 -3.74
CA PHE A 55 1.86 6.52 -4.47
C PHE A 55 2.06 5.08 -4.01
N PHE A 56 2.06 4.15 -4.96
CA PHE A 56 2.33 2.74 -4.77
C PHE A 56 3.65 2.37 -5.43
N PHE A 57 4.50 1.66 -4.69
CA PHE A 57 5.61 0.89 -5.24
C PHE A 57 5.52 -0.54 -4.72
N GLN A 58 5.21 -1.47 -5.61
CA GLN A 58 5.01 -2.87 -5.25
C GLN A 58 6.35 -3.60 -5.21
N TRP A 59 7.05 -3.47 -4.08
CA TRP A 59 8.42 -3.99 -3.89
C TRP A 59 8.54 -5.52 -4.00
N GLN A 60 7.60 -6.26 -3.43
CA GLN A 60 7.62 -7.73 -3.39
C GLN A 60 6.22 -8.31 -3.58
N GLY A 61 6.10 -9.31 -4.45
CA GLY A 61 4.84 -10.01 -4.77
C GLY A 61 3.88 -9.16 -5.60
N ASP A 62 2.72 -9.72 -5.91
CA ASP A 62 1.68 -9.10 -6.74
C ASP A 62 0.45 -8.73 -5.90
N ILE A 63 -0.25 -7.66 -6.28
CA ILE A 63 -1.53 -7.26 -5.68
C ILE A 63 -2.56 -6.90 -6.76
N VAL A 64 -3.81 -6.77 -6.35
CA VAL A 64 -4.88 -6.17 -7.17
C VAL A 64 -5.44 -4.97 -6.43
N LEU A 65 -5.45 -3.80 -7.08
CA LEU A 65 -6.17 -2.63 -6.60
C LEU A 65 -7.55 -2.61 -7.26
N ARG A 66 -8.59 -2.92 -6.50
CA ARG A 66 -9.96 -2.87 -7.02
C ARG A 66 -10.49 -1.44 -6.97
N LEU A 67 -10.76 -0.84 -8.12
CA LEU A 67 -11.27 0.52 -8.27
C LEU A 67 -12.79 0.52 -8.47
N ARG A 68 -13.43 1.68 -8.23
CA ARG A 68 -14.78 1.99 -8.71
C ARG A 68 -14.72 3.04 -9.81
N GLU A 69 -14.93 2.61 -11.04
CA GLU A 69 -15.04 3.51 -12.19
C GLU A 69 -16.49 3.49 -12.69
N ASN A 70 -17.12 4.67 -12.79
CA ASN A 70 -18.52 4.79 -13.24
C ASN A 70 -19.51 3.87 -12.49
N GLY A 71 -19.24 3.62 -11.20
CA GLY A 71 -20.04 2.73 -10.34
C GLY A 71 -19.74 1.24 -10.49
N GLN A 72 -18.93 0.84 -11.48
CA GLN A 72 -18.56 -0.55 -11.72
C GLN A 72 -17.20 -0.89 -11.07
N PRO A 73 -17.02 -2.10 -10.55
CA PRO A 73 -15.72 -2.55 -10.07
C PRO A 73 -14.77 -2.77 -11.26
N HIS A 74 -13.54 -2.28 -11.14
CA HIS A 74 -12.45 -2.52 -12.09
C HIS A 74 -11.23 -3.00 -11.32
N ASP A 75 -10.70 -4.18 -11.67
CA ASP A 75 -9.52 -4.75 -11.02
C ASP A 75 -8.26 -4.31 -11.78
N LEU A 76 -7.39 -3.55 -11.10
CA LEU A 76 -6.11 -3.09 -11.61
C LEU A 76 -4.98 -3.93 -10.99
N PRO A 77 -4.34 -4.85 -11.74
CA PRO A 77 -3.18 -5.58 -11.24
C PRO A 77 -1.98 -4.64 -11.07
N ILE A 78 -1.26 -4.77 -9.96
CA ILE A 78 0.02 -4.10 -9.71
C ILE A 78 1.02 -5.21 -9.37
N ARG A 79 1.99 -5.43 -10.26
CA ARG A 79 2.94 -6.55 -10.18
C ARG A 79 4.19 -6.15 -9.42
N GLU A 80 4.96 -7.13 -8.99
CA GLU A 80 6.28 -6.89 -8.40
C GLU A 80 7.13 -5.98 -9.30
N GLY A 81 7.65 -4.89 -8.74
CA GLY A 81 8.42 -3.87 -9.43
C GLY A 81 7.61 -2.70 -10.00
N ASP A 82 6.28 -2.82 -10.10
CA ASP A 82 5.44 -1.76 -10.63
C ASP A 82 5.37 -0.56 -9.68
N ILE A 83 5.32 0.64 -10.28
CA ILE A 83 4.94 1.88 -9.59
C ILE A 83 3.63 2.41 -10.15
N PHE A 84 2.81 3.00 -9.29
CA PHE A 84 1.52 3.54 -9.66
C PHE A 84 1.20 4.76 -8.80
N LEU A 85 0.65 5.82 -9.40
CA LEU A 85 0.17 7.00 -8.70
C LEU A 85 -1.35 7.08 -8.90
N LEU A 86 -2.09 6.91 -7.80
CA LEU A 86 -3.53 6.97 -7.80
C LEU A 86 -3.99 8.42 -7.64
N PRO A 87 -4.83 8.96 -8.54
CA PRO A 87 -5.39 10.30 -8.38
C PRO A 87 -6.33 10.41 -7.17
N PRO A 88 -6.55 11.63 -6.65
CA PRO A 88 -7.51 11.89 -5.59
C PRO A 88 -8.92 11.41 -5.95
N HIS A 89 -9.67 10.98 -4.94
CA HIS A 89 -11.07 10.57 -5.00
C HIS A 89 -11.38 9.36 -5.91
N VAL A 90 -10.36 8.68 -6.44
CA VAL A 90 -10.55 7.38 -7.08
C VAL A 90 -10.77 6.34 -6.01
N ARG A 91 -12.02 5.88 -5.88
CA ARG A 91 -12.37 4.91 -4.85
C ARG A 91 -11.72 3.57 -5.10
N HIS A 92 -10.98 3.06 -4.12
CA HIS A 92 -10.12 1.89 -4.31
C HIS A 92 -10.12 0.95 -3.09
N SER A 93 -9.87 -0.35 -3.34
CA SER A 93 -9.89 -1.41 -2.33
C SER A 93 -8.74 -2.39 -2.60
N PRO A 94 -7.58 -2.23 -1.92
CA PRO A 94 -6.42 -3.09 -2.14
C PRO A 94 -6.68 -4.55 -1.72
N GLN A 95 -6.28 -5.50 -2.56
CA GLN A 95 -6.37 -6.93 -2.34
C GLN A 95 -4.96 -7.53 -2.40
N ARG A 96 -4.50 -8.12 -1.30
CA ARG A 96 -3.15 -8.67 -1.15
C ARG A 96 -3.26 -10.16 -0.83
N SER A 97 -2.93 -11.00 -1.81
CA SER A 97 -2.97 -12.47 -1.67
C SER A 97 -1.73 -13.05 -1.01
#